data_AF-A0A0G0XU27-F1
#
_entry.id   AF-A0A0G0XU27-F1
#
_cell.length_a   1.000
_cell.length_b   1.000
_cell.length_c   1.000
_cell.angle_alpha   90.00
_cell.angle_beta   90.00
_cell.angle_gamma   90.00
#
_symmetry.space_group_name_H-M   'P 1'
#
loop_
_entity.id
_entity.type
_entity.pdbx_description
1 polymer ?
#
loop_
_entity_poly.entity_id
_entity_poly.type
_entity_poly.pdbx_seq_one_letter_code
_entity_poly.pdbx_strand_id
1 'polypeptide(L)'
;MPSRFIVRNLRENCVYHVYNRGAGEEKVFKDAQDFRVFLFYLYVYTTPIEKVMQMFSDLPRRLQEKTLLRKLEIIAYTLLPNHFHLIICQHQIDGMPRLMKQVVNGYTAYHNQKYKHKGPVFMGRYKAVEVPEENLLDMVRYVHLEPKAEDYEWSSYGRYLGKEGFLDCDIDEVMDKFSTREEFIGFHSNTSDYQRSLEGIKHLTIE
;
A
#
# COMPACT_ATOMS: atom_id res chain seq x y z
N MET A 1 0.07 18.25 -19.84
CA MET A 1 -0.03 16.86 -20.34
C MET A 1 -0.56 15.97 -19.23
N PRO A 2 -1.55 15.09 -19.45
CA PRO A 2 -1.93 14.13 -18.43
C PRO A 2 -0.74 13.21 -18.13
N SER A 3 -0.42 13.00 -16.86
CA SER A 3 0.74 12.18 -16.46
C SER A 3 0.55 10.73 -16.93
N ARG A 4 1.65 10.12 -17.41
CA ARG A 4 1.76 8.71 -17.87
C ARG A 4 1.15 7.65 -16.94
N PHE A 5 0.95 8.00 -15.66
CA PHE A 5 0.60 7.08 -14.58
C PHE A 5 -0.85 7.19 -14.05
N ILE A 6 -1.72 7.97 -14.71
CA ILE A 6 -3.16 7.93 -14.41
C ILE A 6 -3.76 6.83 -15.29
N VAL A 7 -3.75 5.59 -14.81
CA VAL A 7 -4.42 4.47 -15.49
C VAL A 7 -5.91 4.75 -15.52
N ARG A 8 -6.46 4.91 -16.72
CA ARG A 8 -7.90 5.07 -16.98
C ARG A 8 -8.60 3.72 -17.23
N ASN A 9 -7.83 2.66 -17.44
CA ASN A 9 -8.30 1.34 -17.86
C ASN A 9 -7.93 0.30 -16.79
N LEU A 10 -8.43 0.50 -15.57
CA LEU A 10 -8.29 -0.52 -14.54
C LEU A 10 -9.08 -1.77 -14.94
N ARG A 11 -8.51 -2.93 -14.65
CA ARG A 11 -9.10 -4.23 -14.94
C ARG A 11 -9.43 -4.97 -13.65
N GLU A 12 -10.33 -5.93 -13.79
CA GLU A 12 -10.64 -6.89 -12.74
C GLU A 12 -9.65 -8.04 -12.77
N ASN A 13 -9.36 -8.60 -11.60
CA ASN A 13 -8.40 -9.68 -11.37
C ASN A 13 -7.00 -9.34 -11.89
N CYS A 14 -6.54 -8.11 -11.64
CA CYS A 14 -5.18 -7.67 -11.95
C CYS A 14 -4.51 -7.06 -10.72
N VAL A 15 -3.19 -7.22 -10.64
CA VAL A 15 -2.37 -6.62 -9.60
C VAL A 15 -1.85 -5.25 -10.05
N TYR A 16 -1.88 -4.28 -9.15
CA TYR A 16 -1.41 -2.93 -9.40
C TYR A 16 -0.41 -2.49 -8.32
N HIS A 17 0.67 -1.85 -8.76
CA HIS A 17 1.51 -1.03 -7.92
C HIS A 17 0.92 0.38 -7.86
N VAL A 18 0.53 0.79 -6.66
CA VAL A 18 -0.23 2.01 -6.38
C VAL A 18 0.58 2.90 -5.47
N TYR A 19 0.74 4.16 -5.84
CA TYR A 19 1.58 5.07 -5.08
C TYR A 19 1.14 6.52 -5.20
N ASN A 20 1.51 7.33 -4.21
CA ASN A 20 1.38 8.77 -4.27
C ASN A 20 2.43 9.43 -3.36
N ARG A 21 2.83 10.65 -3.70
CA ARG A 21 3.85 11.42 -2.99
C ARG A 21 3.32 12.75 -2.49
N GLY A 22 3.97 13.33 -1.50
CA GLY A 22 3.69 14.67 -1.00
C GLY A 22 3.88 15.73 -2.08
N ALA A 23 3.09 16.79 -2.02
CA ALA A 23 3.32 17.96 -2.87
C ALA A 23 4.70 18.58 -2.54
N GLY A 24 5.54 18.81 -3.54
CA GLY A 24 6.88 19.39 -3.35
C GLY A 24 7.86 18.52 -2.55
N GLU A 25 7.69 17.19 -2.55
CA GLU A 25 8.50 16.23 -1.77
C GLU A 25 8.40 16.39 -0.24
N GLU A 26 7.43 17.17 0.23
CA GLU A 26 7.20 17.34 1.66
C GLU A 26 6.86 16.03 2.36
N LYS A 27 7.23 15.94 3.65
CA LYS A 27 6.82 14.84 4.50
C LYS A 27 5.30 14.86 4.68
N VAL A 28 4.64 13.88 4.08
CA VAL A 28 3.24 13.52 4.26
C VAL A 28 3.01 12.97 5.66
N PHE A 29 3.90 12.11 6.13
CA PHE A 29 3.86 11.50 7.46
C PHE A 29 5.01 12.08 8.28
N LYS A 30 4.68 12.88 9.31
CA LYS A 30 5.68 13.64 10.08
C LYS A 30 6.00 12.97 11.41
N ASP A 31 5.09 12.16 11.94
CA ASP A 31 5.29 11.34 13.14
C ASP A 31 4.58 9.99 13.04
N ALA A 32 4.81 9.11 14.02
CA ALA A 32 4.23 7.76 14.07
C ALA A 32 2.69 7.75 14.03
N GLN A 33 2.03 8.78 14.57
CA GLN A 33 0.56 8.83 14.56
C GLN A 33 0.02 9.00 13.15
N ASP A 34 0.74 9.72 12.29
CA ASP A 34 0.34 9.90 10.90
C ASP A 34 0.33 8.57 10.13
N PHE A 35 1.37 7.76 10.28
CA PHE A 35 1.43 6.43 9.68
C PHE A 35 0.28 5.55 10.19
N ARG A 36 0.04 5.55 11.51
CA ARG A 36 -1.07 4.80 12.12
C ARG A 36 -2.44 5.20 11.59
N VAL A 37 -2.70 6.49 11.38
CA VAL A 37 -3.99 6.96 10.84
C VAL A 37 -4.18 6.51 9.39
N PHE A 38 -3.12 6.51 8.59
CA PHE A 38 -3.20 6.00 7.22
C PHE A 38 -3.47 4.50 7.18
N LEU A 39 -2.72 3.72 7.99
CA LEU A 39 -2.94 2.28 8.15
C LEU A 39 -4.33 1.98 8.72
N PHE A 40 -4.83 2.78 9.66
CA PHE A 40 -6.18 2.67 10.20
C PHE A 40 -7.23 2.79 9.10
N TYR A 41 -7.11 3.74 8.17
CA TYR A 41 -8.05 3.83 7.07
C TYR A 41 -7.96 2.64 6.13
N LEU A 42 -6.76 2.14 5.82
CA LEU A 42 -6.63 0.89 5.05
C LEU A 42 -7.35 -0.25 5.77
N TYR A 43 -7.01 -0.48 7.04
CA TYR A 43 -7.59 -1.54 7.87
C TYR A 43 -9.12 -1.47 7.93
N VAL A 44 -9.69 -0.30 8.22
CA VAL A 44 -11.15 -0.11 8.31
C VAL A 44 -11.86 -0.47 7.00
N TYR A 45 -11.26 -0.13 5.85
CA TYR A 45 -11.90 -0.37 4.56
C TYR A 45 -11.60 -1.74 3.97
N THR A 46 -10.57 -2.47 4.42
CA THR A 46 -10.23 -3.79 3.88
C THR A 46 -10.50 -4.96 4.83
N THR A 47 -10.95 -4.69 6.06
CA THR A 47 -11.21 -5.71 7.08
C THR A 47 -12.71 -5.94 7.27
N PRO A 48 -13.17 -7.16 7.63
CA PRO A 48 -14.54 -7.40 8.05
C PRO A 48 -14.97 -6.47 9.19
N ILE A 49 -16.15 -5.88 9.08
CA ILE A 49 -16.62 -4.84 10.00
C ILE A 49 -16.69 -5.35 11.45
N GLU A 50 -16.96 -6.64 11.64
CA GLU A 50 -17.01 -7.28 12.95
C GLU A 50 -15.64 -7.21 13.64
N LYS A 51 -14.56 -7.54 12.92
CA LYS A 51 -13.17 -7.47 13.42
C LYS A 51 -12.74 -6.01 13.63
N VAL A 52 -13.20 -5.08 12.80
CA VAL A 52 -12.97 -3.64 13.02
C VAL A 52 -13.67 -3.15 14.29
N MET A 53 -14.95 -3.50 14.51
CA MET A 53 -15.74 -3.08 15.66
C MET A 53 -15.25 -3.70 16.97
N GLN A 54 -14.64 -4.90 16.94
CA GLN A 54 -13.96 -5.49 18.09
C GLN A 54 -12.76 -4.65 18.54
N MET A 55 -12.00 -4.10 17.59
CA MET A 55 -10.82 -3.26 17.88
C MET A 55 -11.17 -1.80 18.14
N PHE A 56 -12.21 -1.29 17.48
CA PHE A 56 -12.66 0.10 17.51
C PHE A 56 -14.17 0.15 17.81
N SER A 57 -14.55 -0.08 19.06
CA SER A 57 -15.96 -0.13 19.49
C SER A 57 -16.72 1.16 19.18
N ASP A 58 -16.04 2.30 19.24
CA ASP A 58 -16.61 3.63 18.98
C ASP A 58 -16.39 4.12 17.54
N LEU A 59 -16.25 3.19 16.57
CA LEU A 59 -16.03 3.55 15.17
C LEU A 59 -17.17 4.44 14.65
N PRO A 60 -16.90 5.64 14.11
CA PRO A 60 -17.93 6.53 13.58
C PRO A 60 -18.77 5.84 12.50
N ARG A 61 -20.10 5.96 12.58
CA ARG A 61 -21.04 5.35 11.62
C ARG A 61 -20.68 5.58 10.14
N ARG A 62 -20.16 6.77 9.82
CA ARG A 62 -19.69 7.15 8.47
C ARG A 62 -18.57 6.25 7.89
N LEU A 63 -17.91 5.45 8.72
CA LEU A 63 -16.85 4.52 8.36
C LEU A 63 -17.36 3.06 8.31
N GLN A 64 -18.43 2.72 9.03
CA GLN A 64 -18.93 1.34 9.16
C GLN A 64 -19.47 0.78 7.83
N GLU A 65 -20.13 1.63 7.03
CA GLU A 65 -20.84 1.21 5.81
C GLU A 65 -19.96 1.24 4.54
N LYS A 66 -18.63 1.28 4.69
CA LYS A 66 -17.67 1.55 3.59
C LYS A 66 -16.69 0.43 3.31
N THR A 67 -16.89 -0.75 3.89
CA THR A 67 -16.00 -1.89 3.64
C THR A 67 -15.91 -2.19 2.14
N LEU A 68 -14.69 -2.54 1.71
CA LEU A 68 -14.32 -2.94 0.36
C LEU A 68 -13.85 -4.40 0.35
N LEU A 69 -14.19 -5.15 1.40
CA LEU A 69 -13.95 -6.58 1.49
C LEU A 69 -14.42 -7.28 0.19
N ARG A 70 -13.60 -8.21 -0.32
CA ARG A 70 -13.83 -8.95 -1.58
C ARG A 70 -13.81 -8.12 -2.87
N LYS A 71 -13.65 -6.78 -2.80
CA LYS A 71 -13.47 -5.94 -4.00
C LYS A 71 -12.01 -5.83 -4.40
N LEU A 72 -11.12 -5.94 -3.42
CA LEU A 72 -9.67 -5.87 -3.58
C LEU A 72 -9.00 -6.50 -2.35
N GLU A 73 -7.73 -6.85 -2.52
CA GLU A 73 -6.82 -7.29 -1.47
C GLU A 73 -5.51 -6.49 -1.53
N ILE A 74 -4.91 -6.23 -0.36
CA ILE A 74 -3.60 -5.59 -0.28
C ILE A 74 -2.57 -6.69 -0.09
N ILE A 75 -1.70 -6.88 -1.08
CA ILE A 75 -0.63 -7.88 -1.06
C ILE A 75 0.54 -7.37 -0.23
N ALA A 76 0.98 -6.15 -0.53
CA ALA A 76 2.11 -5.53 0.16
C ALA A 76 1.93 -4.02 0.32
N TYR A 77 2.61 -3.44 1.31
CA TYR A 77 2.68 -1.99 1.44
C TYR A 77 3.99 -1.55 2.09
N THR A 78 4.32 -0.29 1.84
CA THR A 78 5.32 0.49 2.58
C THR A 78 4.89 1.95 2.60
N LEU A 79 4.88 2.57 3.78
CA LEU A 79 4.64 4.00 3.96
C LEU A 79 5.96 4.68 4.27
N LEU A 80 6.37 5.69 3.52
CA LEU A 80 7.60 6.46 3.72
C LEU A 80 7.25 7.90 4.06
N PRO A 81 8.12 8.67 4.74
CA PRO A 81 7.77 10.00 5.22
C PRO A 81 7.14 10.92 4.17
N ASN A 82 7.55 10.85 2.91
CA ASN A 82 7.07 11.69 1.80
C ASN A 82 6.16 10.96 0.79
N HIS A 83 5.95 9.64 0.88
CA HIS A 83 5.12 8.90 -0.09
C HIS A 83 4.67 7.52 0.43
N PHE A 84 3.83 6.81 -0.31
CA PHE A 84 3.48 5.42 0.00
C PHE A 84 3.51 4.55 -1.26
N HIS A 85 3.67 3.26 -1.03
CA HIS A 85 3.56 2.19 -2.01
C HIS A 85 2.58 1.13 -1.50
N LEU A 86 1.66 0.69 -2.35
CA LEU A 86 0.74 -0.42 -2.12
C LEU A 86 0.79 -1.35 -3.33
N ILE A 87 0.80 -2.66 -3.10
CA ILE A 87 0.54 -3.68 -4.12
C ILE A 87 -0.87 -4.20 -3.86
N ILE A 88 -1.78 -3.99 -4.82
CA ILE A 88 -3.20 -4.28 -4.66
C ILE A 88 -3.63 -5.25 -5.75
N CYS A 89 -4.21 -6.38 -5.35
CA CYS A 89 -5.01 -7.20 -6.25
C CYS A 89 -6.43 -6.62 -6.31
N GLN A 90 -6.88 -6.25 -7.51
CA GLN A 90 -8.21 -5.67 -7.69
C GLN A 90 -9.16 -6.70 -8.28
N HIS A 91 -10.17 -7.14 -7.55
CA HIS A 91 -11.19 -8.08 -8.05
C HIS A 91 -12.37 -7.39 -8.73
N GLN A 92 -12.69 -6.16 -8.32
CA GLN A 92 -13.77 -5.36 -8.93
C GLN A 92 -13.22 -4.04 -9.44
N ILE A 93 -13.67 -3.60 -10.61
CA ILE A 93 -13.10 -2.43 -11.32
C ILE A 93 -13.08 -1.13 -10.50
N ASP A 94 -13.97 -1.04 -9.50
CA ASP A 94 -14.11 0.13 -8.63
C ASP A 94 -13.49 -0.02 -7.23
N GLY A 95 -12.89 -1.18 -6.91
CA GLY A 95 -12.32 -1.49 -5.61
C GLY A 95 -11.22 -0.51 -5.21
N MET A 96 -10.10 -0.51 -5.95
CA MET A 96 -8.97 0.37 -5.68
C MET A 96 -9.34 1.85 -5.80
N PRO A 97 -10.07 2.33 -6.84
CA PRO A 97 -10.51 3.72 -6.90
C PRO A 97 -11.30 4.18 -5.67
N ARG A 98 -12.19 3.33 -5.15
CA ARG A 98 -12.95 3.63 -3.93
C ARG A 98 -12.04 3.66 -2.71
N LEU A 99 -11.15 2.67 -2.56
CA LEU A 99 -10.20 2.63 -1.44
C LEU A 99 -9.34 3.88 -1.41
N MET A 100 -8.66 4.19 -2.52
CA MET A 100 -7.77 5.33 -2.59
C MET A 100 -8.50 6.64 -2.37
N LYS A 101 -9.72 6.80 -2.90
CA LYS A 101 -10.55 7.98 -2.61
C LYS A 101 -10.86 8.11 -1.12
N GLN A 102 -11.23 7.03 -0.45
CA GLN A 102 -11.62 7.07 0.96
C GLN A 102 -10.42 7.29 1.89
N VAL A 103 -9.32 6.57 1.67
CA VAL A 103 -8.08 6.66 2.45
C VAL A 103 -7.43 8.03 2.29
N VAL A 104 -7.21 8.48 1.04
CA VAL A 104 -6.53 9.76 0.77
C VAL A 104 -7.34 10.94 1.30
N ASN A 105 -8.67 10.94 1.12
CA ASN A 105 -9.52 12.02 1.63
C ASN A 105 -9.56 12.02 3.17
N GLY A 106 -9.70 10.85 3.80
CA GLY A 106 -9.69 10.71 5.25
C GLY A 106 -8.39 11.20 5.86
N TYR A 107 -7.26 10.75 5.31
CA TYR A 107 -5.93 11.16 5.75
C TYR A 107 -5.68 12.66 5.52
N THR A 108 -6.04 13.19 4.35
CA THR A 108 -5.88 14.63 4.04
C THR A 108 -6.65 15.50 5.03
N ALA A 109 -7.88 15.11 5.38
CA ALA A 109 -8.69 15.83 6.37
C ALA A 109 -8.02 15.82 7.76
N TYR A 110 -7.55 14.65 8.20
CA TYR A 110 -6.80 14.50 9.45
C TYR A 110 -5.51 15.35 9.46
N HIS A 111 -4.68 15.25 8.42
CA HIS A 111 -3.42 15.98 8.31
C HIS A 111 -3.66 17.51 8.31
N ASN A 112 -4.64 17.98 7.55
CA ASN A 112 -4.99 19.41 7.51
C ASN A 112 -5.46 19.93 8.86
N GLN A 113 -6.25 19.14 9.58
CA GLN A 113 -6.70 19.49 10.93
C GLN A 113 -5.53 19.51 11.92
N LYS A 114 -4.70 18.47 11.95
CA LYS A 114 -3.58 18.32 12.88
C LYS A 114 -2.52 19.40 12.69
N TYR A 115 -2.12 19.64 11.45
CA TYR A 115 -1.00 20.56 11.13
C TYR A 115 -1.46 21.97 10.73
N LYS A 116 -2.77 22.26 10.79
CA LYS A 116 -3.35 23.51 10.30
C LYS A 116 -2.95 23.82 8.84
N HIS A 117 -2.70 22.76 8.06
CA HIS A 117 -2.33 22.85 6.64
C HIS A 117 -3.54 23.24 5.79
N LYS A 118 -3.30 23.99 4.72
CA LYS A 118 -4.32 24.36 3.74
C LYS A 118 -3.96 23.81 2.38
N GLY A 119 -4.89 23.11 1.76
CA GLY A 119 -4.75 22.58 0.40
C GLY A 119 -4.45 21.08 0.37
N PRO A 120 -3.95 20.60 -0.78
CA PRO A 120 -3.65 19.19 -0.97
C PRO A 120 -2.43 18.76 -0.14
N VAL A 121 -2.46 17.52 0.34
CA VAL A 121 -1.33 16.87 1.02
C VAL A 121 -0.50 16.06 0.03
N PHE A 122 -1.19 15.33 -0.86
CA PHE A 122 -0.57 14.55 -1.92
C PHE A 122 -0.53 15.30 -3.26
N MET A 123 0.42 14.93 -4.11
CA MET A 123 0.63 15.48 -5.43
C MET A 123 -0.40 14.91 -6.43
N GLY A 124 -1.57 15.55 -6.48
CA GLY A 124 -2.62 15.16 -7.42
C GLY A 124 -3.22 13.78 -7.13
N ARG A 125 -3.68 13.09 -8.18
CA ARG A 125 -4.25 11.75 -8.05
C ARG A 125 -3.15 10.74 -7.81
N TYR A 126 -3.48 9.68 -7.07
CA TYR A 126 -2.61 8.52 -6.97
C TYR A 126 -2.30 7.97 -8.36
N LYS A 127 -1.14 7.34 -8.47
CA LYS A 127 -0.68 6.63 -9.64
C LYS A 127 -0.90 5.14 -9.43
N ALA A 128 -1.27 4.44 -10.48
CA ALA A 128 -1.39 2.99 -10.47
C ALA A 128 -0.74 2.45 -11.74
N VAL A 129 0.06 1.39 -11.62
CA VAL A 129 0.67 0.70 -12.75
C VAL A 129 0.38 -0.77 -12.60
N GLU A 130 -0.11 -1.40 -13.66
CA GLU A 130 -0.38 -2.85 -13.63
C GLU A 130 0.93 -3.61 -13.48
N VAL A 131 0.95 -4.63 -12.62
CA VAL A 131 2.10 -5.48 -12.35
C VAL A 131 1.80 -6.83 -12.98
N PRO A 132 2.52 -7.22 -14.04
CA PRO A 132 2.44 -8.56 -14.60
C PRO A 132 2.82 -9.62 -13.56
N GLU A 133 2.26 -10.83 -13.69
CA GLU A 133 2.47 -11.91 -12.72
C GLU A 133 3.97 -12.24 -12.57
N GLU A 134 4.72 -12.23 -13.68
CA GLU A 134 6.16 -12.49 -13.71
C GLU A 134 6.98 -11.43 -12.95
N ASN A 135 6.42 -10.25 -12.69
CA ASN A 135 7.07 -9.16 -11.96
C ASN A 135 6.56 -9.02 -10.52
N LEU A 136 5.59 -9.82 -10.07
CA LEU A 136 4.98 -9.67 -8.75
C LEU A 136 6.01 -9.80 -7.62
N LEU A 137 6.87 -10.82 -7.67
CA LEU A 137 7.88 -11.07 -6.64
C LEU A 137 8.88 -9.91 -6.54
N ASP A 138 9.36 -9.44 -7.68
CA ASP A 138 10.28 -8.31 -7.75
C ASP A 138 9.64 -7.01 -7.26
N MET A 139 8.36 -6.82 -7.54
CA MET A 139 7.62 -5.65 -7.11
C MET A 139 7.38 -5.63 -5.60
N VAL A 140 7.04 -6.78 -5.01
CA VAL A 140 6.89 -6.93 -3.55
C VAL A 140 8.23 -6.68 -2.86
N ARG A 141 9.32 -7.26 -3.38
CA ARG A 141 10.68 -7.01 -2.90
C ARG A 141 11.06 -5.53 -3.00
N TYR A 142 10.77 -4.88 -4.13
CA TYR A 142 10.99 -3.45 -4.32
C TYR A 142 10.28 -2.62 -3.24
N VAL A 143 8.98 -2.85 -3.04
CA VAL A 143 8.19 -2.11 -2.03
C VAL A 143 8.76 -2.29 -0.63
N HIS A 144 9.16 -3.50 -0.25
CA HIS A 144 9.73 -3.77 1.08
C HIS A 144 11.14 -3.21 1.28
N LEU A 145 11.95 -3.13 0.23
CA LEU A 145 13.33 -2.64 0.30
C LEU A 145 13.45 -1.11 0.18
N GLU A 146 12.41 -0.42 -0.29
CA GLU A 146 12.42 1.04 -0.45
C GLU A 146 12.80 1.83 0.82
N PRO A 147 12.41 1.44 2.05
CA PRO A 147 12.86 2.10 3.28
C PRO A 147 14.37 2.04 3.53
N LYS A 148 15.09 1.12 2.86
CA LYS A 148 16.52 0.87 3.06
C LYS A 148 16.87 0.64 4.54
N ALA A 149 15.98 -0.03 5.27
CA ALA A 149 16.09 -0.31 6.69
C ALA A 149 15.58 -1.72 6.98
N GLU A 150 16.35 -2.49 7.77
CA GLU A 150 16.08 -3.92 8.03
C GLU A 150 14.88 -4.15 8.99
N ASP A 151 14.52 -3.15 9.81
CA ASP A 151 13.41 -3.21 10.77
C ASP A 151 12.44 -2.03 10.61
N TYR A 152 11.83 -1.93 9.42
CA TYR A 152 10.90 -0.85 9.12
C TYR A 152 9.44 -1.19 9.46
N GLU A 153 8.93 -0.64 10.56
CA GLU A 153 7.60 -0.94 11.11
C GLU A 153 6.43 -0.53 10.20
N TRP A 154 6.64 0.45 9.30
CA TRP A 154 5.59 0.97 8.42
C TRP A 154 5.53 0.25 7.08
N SER A 155 5.82 -1.05 7.08
CA SER A 155 5.75 -1.93 5.90
C SER A 155 5.08 -3.26 6.21
N SER A 156 4.61 -3.95 5.18
CA SER A 156 4.09 -5.31 5.31
C SER A 156 5.18 -6.36 5.46
N TYR A 157 6.47 -6.04 5.34
CA TYR A 157 7.55 -7.03 5.37
C TYR A 157 7.52 -7.89 6.64
N GLY A 158 7.20 -7.29 7.80
CA GLY A 158 7.02 -8.05 9.05
C GLY A 158 6.01 -9.19 8.95
N ARG A 159 4.92 -9.01 8.19
CA ARG A 159 3.90 -10.05 7.96
C ARG A 159 4.46 -11.25 7.17
N TYR A 160 5.34 -10.99 6.20
CA TYR A 160 6.05 -12.02 5.43
C TYR A 160 7.05 -12.77 6.30
N LEU A 161 7.65 -12.11 7.29
CA LEU A 161 8.49 -12.73 8.31
C LEU A 161 7.70 -13.53 9.36
N GLY A 162 6.37 -13.60 9.26
CA GLY A 162 5.51 -14.30 10.22
C GLY A 162 5.21 -13.52 11.50
N LYS A 163 5.53 -12.21 11.55
CA LYS A 163 5.12 -11.32 12.64
C LYS A 163 3.66 -10.90 12.44
N GLU A 164 2.93 -10.66 13.52
CA GLU A 164 1.62 -10.02 13.42
C GLU A 164 1.78 -8.57 12.94
N GLY A 165 0.97 -8.19 11.95
CA GLY A 165 0.93 -6.84 11.41
C GLY A 165 -0.40 -6.16 11.73
N PHE A 166 -0.42 -4.83 11.75
CA PHE A 166 -1.65 -4.08 11.96
C PHE A 166 -2.65 -4.26 10.80
N LEU A 167 -2.15 -4.31 9.57
CA LEU A 167 -2.94 -4.58 8.37
C LEU A 167 -2.80 -6.05 7.98
N ASP A 168 -3.94 -6.70 7.73
CA ASP A 168 -4.01 -8.08 7.26
C ASP A 168 -3.79 -8.11 5.75
N CYS A 169 -2.53 -8.22 5.33
CA CYS A 169 -2.17 -8.35 3.93
C CYS A 169 -2.40 -9.78 3.44
N ASP A 170 -2.94 -9.93 2.24
CA ASP A 170 -3.00 -11.22 1.56
C ASP A 170 -1.62 -11.54 0.98
N ILE A 171 -0.87 -12.35 1.71
CA ILE A 171 0.49 -12.73 1.32
C ILE A 171 0.53 -14.06 0.58
N ASP A 172 -0.60 -14.76 0.45
CA ASP A 172 -0.62 -16.16 0.04
C ASP A 172 -0.16 -16.31 -1.42
N GLU A 173 -0.63 -15.44 -2.32
CA GLU A 173 -0.20 -15.42 -3.73
C GLU A 173 1.33 -15.31 -3.91
N VAL A 174 2.00 -14.63 -2.96
CA VAL A 174 3.46 -14.47 -2.97
C VAL A 174 4.14 -15.64 -2.25
N MET A 175 3.65 -16.02 -1.08
CA MET A 175 4.25 -17.05 -0.24
C MET A 175 4.12 -18.45 -0.84
N ASP A 176 3.05 -18.72 -1.59
CA ASP A 176 2.83 -19.99 -2.29
C ASP A 176 3.87 -20.25 -3.40
N LYS A 177 4.60 -19.21 -3.84
CA LYS A 177 5.71 -19.34 -4.80
C LYS A 177 7.01 -19.83 -4.13
N PHE A 178 7.02 -19.99 -2.80
CA PHE A 178 8.17 -20.46 -2.02
C PHE A 178 7.81 -21.70 -1.21
N SER A 179 8.74 -22.64 -1.08
CA SER A 179 8.53 -23.85 -0.28
C SER A 179 8.59 -23.55 1.22
N THR A 180 9.39 -22.54 1.60
CA THR A 180 9.61 -22.14 2.99
C THR A 180 9.73 -20.62 3.10
N ARG A 181 9.52 -20.10 4.32
CA ARG A 181 9.72 -18.67 4.60
C ARG A 181 11.19 -18.28 4.48
N GLU A 182 12.10 -19.18 4.81
CA GLU A 182 13.54 -19.01 4.68
C GLU A 182 13.95 -18.79 3.21
N GLU A 183 13.30 -19.49 2.28
CA GLU A 183 13.50 -19.30 0.84
C GLU A 183 13.06 -17.90 0.39
N PHE A 184 11.91 -17.42 0.87
CA PHE A 184 11.46 -16.03 0.63
C PHE A 184 12.47 -15.02 1.19
N ILE A 185 12.95 -15.21 2.42
CA ILE A 185 13.95 -14.33 3.05
C ILE A 185 15.25 -14.32 2.24
N GLY A 186 15.68 -15.48 1.74
CA GLY A 186 16.84 -15.62 0.86
C GLY A 186 16.67 -14.87 -0.46
N PHE A 187 15.50 -14.97 -1.11
CA PHE A 187 15.16 -14.18 -2.30
C PHE A 187 15.17 -12.67 -2.02
N HIS A 188 14.62 -12.26 -0.88
CA HIS A 188 14.46 -10.86 -0.49
C HIS A 188 15.80 -10.17 -0.20
N SER A 189 16.69 -10.87 0.50
CA SER A 189 18.01 -10.34 0.89
C SER A 189 19.09 -10.43 -0.21
N ASN A 190 18.81 -11.08 -1.34
CA ASN A 190 19.78 -11.21 -2.44
C ASN A 190 19.96 -9.90 -3.23
N THR A 191 20.99 -9.12 -2.87
CA THR A 191 21.25 -7.79 -3.46
C THR A 191 21.66 -7.85 -4.93
N SER A 192 22.41 -8.87 -5.35
CA SER A 192 22.87 -8.99 -6.75
C SER A 192 21.72 -9.27 -7.72
N ASP A 193 20.77 -10.10 -7.30
CA ASP A 193 19.57 -10.39 -8.06
C ASP A 193 18.64 -9.18 -8.09
N TYR A 194 18.48 -8.49 -6.96
CA TYR A 194 17.66 -7.29 -6.86
C TYR A 194 18.07 -6.18 -7.82
N GLN A 195 19.37 -5.90 -7.98
CA GLN A 195 19.82 -4.87 -8.94
C GLN A 195 19.38 -5.18 -10.37
N ARG A 196 19.49 -6.46 -10.78
CA ARG A 196 19.07 -6.91 -12.10
C ARG A 196 17.56 -6.82 -12.29
N SER A 197 16.79 -7.27 -11.31
CA SER A 197 15.33 -7.18 -11.33
C SER A 197 14.85 -5.74 -11.35
N LEU A 198 15.49 -4.86 -10.58
CA LEU A 198 15.14 -3.45 -10.51
C LEU A 198 15.19 -2.80 -11.90
N GLU A 199 16.20 -3.11 -12.72
CA GLU A 199 16.28 -2.65 -14.10
C GLU A 199 15.08 -3.08 -14.95
N GLY A 200 14.60 -4.32 -14.77
CA GLY A 200 13.43 -4.85 -15.47
C GLY A 200 12.13 -4.16 -15.07
N ILE A 201 11.98 -3.76 -13.80
CA ILE A 201 10.75 -3.16 -13.27
C ILE A 201 10.77 -1.63 -13.19
N LYS A 202 11.84 -0.93 -13.61
CA LYS A 202 11.94 0.55 -13.50
C LYS A 202 10.68 1.28 -13.98
N HIS A 203 10.11 0.84 -15.10
CA HIS A 203 8.91 1.40 -15.71
C HIS A 203 7.63 1.27 -14.86
N LEU A 204 7.65 0.42 -13.84
CA LEU A 204 6.59 0.19 -12.86
C LEU A 204 6.79 0.97 -11.55
N THR A 205 7.96 1.58 -11.33
CA THR A 205 8.33 2.25 -10.06
C THR A 205 8.05 3.75 -10.08
N ILE A 206 8.36 4.45 -8.97
CA ILE A 206 7.95 5.84 -8.75
C ILE A 206 8.67 6.87 -9.65
N GLU A 207 9.88 6.56 -10.13
CA GLU A 207 10.90 7.49 -10.67
C GLU A 207 11.04 8.80 -9.86
#